data_AF-A0A2V6Y941-F1
#
_entry.id   AF-A0A2V6Y941-F1
#
_cell.length_a   1.000
_cell.length_b   1.000
_cell.length_c   1.000
_cell.angle_alpha   90.00
_cell.angle_beta   90.00
_cell.angle_gamma   90.00
#
_symmetry.space_group_name_H-M   'P 1'
#
loop_
_entity.id
_entity.type
_entity.pdbx_description
1 polymer ?
#
loop_
_entity_poly.entity_id
_entity_poly.type
_entity_poly.pdbx_seq_one_letter_code
_entity_poly.pdbx_strand_id
1 'polypeptide(L)' 'MDLRREAVRLRDELQATLHVPAKIRWGGFGELTVTVDGRVVFSRRQTGRVPEPGEIARLVQSAR' A
#
# COMPACT_ATOMS: atom_id res chain seq x y z
N MET A 1 -1.43 5.13 16.37
CA MET A 1 -1.75 4.37 15.14
C MET A 1 -0.45 3.76 14.63
N ASP A 2 -0.33 2.43 14.66
CA ASP A 2 0.92 1.73 14.32
C ASP A 2 1.10 1.55 12.81
N LEU A 3 1.83 2.46 12.18
CA LEU A 3 2.16 2.43 10.74
C LEU A 3 2.78 1.09 10.29
N ARG A 4 3.57 0.46 11.17
CA ARG A 4 4.16 -0.86 10.89
C ARG A 4 3.10 -1.95 10.74
N ARG A 5 2.08 -1.93 11.60
CA ARG A 5 0.97 -2.89 11.54
C ARG A 5 0.17 -2.69 10.25
N GLU A 6 -0.12 -1.44 9.90
CA GLU A 6 -0.82 -1.13 8.65
C GLU A 6 -0.04 -1.56 7.42
N ALA A 7 1.29 -1.37 7.39
CA ALA A 7 2.12 -1.81 6.27
C ALA A 7 2.10 -3.34 6.09
N VAL A 8 2.14 -4.11 7.19
CA VAL A 8 2.04 -5.59 7.14
C VAL A 8 0.66 -6.04 6.70
N ARG A 9 -0.41 -5.45 7.26
CA ARG A 9 -1.79 -5.71 6.84
C ARG A 9 -1.96 -5.49 5.33
N LEU A 10 -1.48 -4.36 4.83
CA LEU A 10 -1.58 -4.00 3.42
C LEU A 10 -0.80 -4.96 2.53
N ARG A 11 0.41 -5.37 2.94
CA ARG A 11 1.19 -6.39 2.23
C ARG A 11 0.39 -7.68 2.09
N ASP A 12 -0.12 -8.22 3.20
CA ASP A 12 -0.81 -9.50 3.22
C ASP A 12 -2.10 -9.46 2.39
N GLU A 13 -2.85 -8.36 2.48
CA GLU A 13 -4.05 -8.13 1.68
C GLU A 13 -3.75 -8.10 0.18
N LEU A 14 -2.70 -7.40 -0.23
CA LEU A 14 -2.30 -7.30 -1.64
C LEU A 14 -1.77 -8.64 -2.16
N GLN A 15 -0.99 -9.37 -1.37
CA GLN A 15 -0.53 -10.71 -1.74
C GLN A 15 -1.70 -11.68 -1.93
N ALA A 16 -2.67 -11.67 -1.01
CA ALA A 16 -3.83 -12.55 -1.09
C ALA A 16 -4.77 -12.18 -2.26
N THR A 17 -4.95 -10.89 -2.54
CA THR A 17 -5.91 -10.44 -3.56
C THR A 17 -5.31 -10.49 -4.96
N LEU A 18 -4.08 -10.02 -5.13
CA LEU A 18 -3.45 -9.85 -6.45
C LEU A 18 -2.53 -11.02 -6.81
N HIS A 19 -2.25 -11.93 -5.87
CA HIS A 19 -1.34 -13.06 -6.07
C HIS A 19 0.07 -12.64 -6.54
N VAL A 20 0.50 -11.42 -6.19
CA VAL A 20 1.84 -10.88 -6.51
C VAL A 20 2.69 -10.74 -5.25
N PRO A 21 4.01 -10.94 -5.34
CA PRO A 21 4.90 -10.76 -4.19
C PRO A 21 5.03 -9.28 -3.82
N ALA A 22 4.43 -8.87 -2.70
CA ALA A 22 4.58 -7.54 -2.13
C ALA A 22 5.76 -7.47 -1.15
N LYS A 23 6.59 -6.44 -1.26
CA LYS A 23 7.74 -6.20 -0.37
C LYS A 23 7.54 -4.89 0.39
N ILE A 24 7.77 -4.93 1.70
CA ILE A 24 7.77 -3.72 2.53
C ILE A 24 9.18 -3.14 2.52
N ARG A 25 9.30 -1.87 2.12
CA ARG A 25 10.54 -1.11 2.28
C ARG A 25 10.40 -0.21 3.50
N TRP A 26 11.10 -0.57 4.58
CA TRP A 26 11.16 0.26 5.77
C TRP A 26 12.05 1.48 5.50
N GLY A 27 11.50 2.67 5.68
CA GLY A 27 12.17 3.94 5.46
C GLY A 27 11.18 5.11 5.61
N GLY A 28 11.67 6.34 5.71
CA GLY A 28 10.84 7.55 5.84
C GLY A 28 10.13 7.65 7.19
N PHE A 29 10.33 8.74 7.91
CA PHE A 29 9.64 8.96 9.19
C PHE A 29 8.16 9.30 8.93
N GLY A 30 7.26 8.39 9.31
CA GLY A 30 5.81 8.65 9.26
C GLY A 30 5.15 8.54 7.89
N GLU A 31 5.87 8.09 6.85
CA GLU A 31 5.35 7.96 5.50
C GLU A 31 4.82 6.53 5.24
N LEU A 32 3.70 6.46 4.50
CA LEU A 32 3.18 5.23 3.92
C LEU A 32 2.95 5.49 2.44
N THR A 33 3.78 4.87 1.60
CA THR A 33 3.72 5.00 0.15
C THR A 33 3.60 3.61 -0.46
N VAL A 34 2.68 3.46 -1.41
CA VAL A 34 2.49 2.25 -2.17
C VAL A 34 2.90 2.53 -3.60
N THR A 35 3.79 1.69 -4.11
CA THR A 35 4.30 1.78 -5.47
C THR A 35 4.07 0.45 -6.17
N VAL A 36 3.53 0.50 -7.39
CA VAL A 36 3.27 -0.65 -8.26
C VAL A 36 3.92 -0.37 -9.60
N ASP A 37 4.77 -1.28 -10.08
CA ASP A 37 5.54 -1.13 -11.32
C ASP A 37 6.27 0.23 -11.45
N GLY A 38 6.83 0.72 -10.33
CA GLY A 38 7.55 2.00 -10.27
C GLY A 38 6.66 3.24 -10.20
N ARG A 39 5.32 3.09 -10.25
CA ARG A 39 4.36 4.20 -10.12
C ARG A 39 3.78 4.26 -8.71
N VAL A 40 3.73 5.47 -8.14
CA VAL A 40 3.09 5.69 -6.84
C VAL A 40 1.58 5.65 -7.03
N VAL A 41 0.92 4.62 -6.51
CA VAL A 41 -0.54 4.46 -6.57
C VAL A 41 -1.23 5.04 -5.34
N PHE A 42 -0.50 5.17 -4.23
CA PHE A 42 -1.00 5.78 -3.01
C PHE A 42 0.12 6.40 -2.20
N SER A 43 -0.13 7.57 -1.61
CA SER A 43 0.76 8.19 -0.65
C SER A 43 -0.02 8.85 0.47
N ARG A 44 0.15 8.36 1.70
CA ARG A 44 -0.44 8.96 2.90
C ARG A 44 -0.06 10.42 3.06
N ARG A 45 1.15 10.81 2.61
CA ARG A 45 1.59 12.21 2.68
C ARG A 45 0.72 13.13 1.81
N GLN A 46 0.19 12.62 0.71
CA GLN A 46 -0.70 13.37 -0.19
C GLN A 46 -2.16 13.28 0.26
N THR A 47 -2.60 12.11 0.73
CA THR A 47 -4.00 11.86 1.07
C THR A 47 -4.36 12.20 2.52
N GLY A 48 -3.37 12.37 3.40
CA GLY A 48 -3.55 12.61 4.83
C GLY A 48 -4.13 11.43 5.61
N ARG A 49 -4.48 10.32 4.95
CA ARG A 49 -5.15 9.15 5.53
C ARG A 49 -4.41 7.84 5.24
N VAL A 50 -4.77 6.80 5.96
CA VAL A 50 -4.43 5.41 5.61
C VAL A 50 -5.48 4.88 4.62
N PRO A 51 -5.07 4.02 3.68
CA PRO A 51 -6.00 3.46 2.70
C PRO A 51 -6.97 2.50 3.37
N GLU A 52 -8.20 2.50 2.88
CA GLU A 52 -9.21 1.55 3.34
C GLU A 52 -8.87 0.12 2.88
N PRO A 53 -9.30 -0.92 3.61
CA PRO A 53 -9.12 -2.30 3.18
C PRO A 53 -9.68 -2.52 1.77
N GLY A 54 -8.86 -3.06 0.87
CA GLY A 54 -9.20 -3.32 -0.53
C GLY A 54 -9.11 -2.10 -1.45
N GLU A 55 -8.89 -0.88 -0.94
CA GLU A 55 -8.78 0.34 -1.77
C GLU A 55 -7.61 0.22 -2.75
N ILE A 56 -6.44 -0.16 -2.24
CA ILE A 56 -5.23 -0.29 -3.05
C ILE A 56 -5.38 -1.42 -4.07
N ALA A 57 -5.96 -2.56 -3.70
CA ALA A 57 -6.19 -3.65 -4.64
C ALA A 57 -7.09 -3.22 -5.80
N ARG A 58 -8.16 -2.46 -5.52
CA ARG A 58 -9.03 -1.88 -6.56
C ARG A 58 -8.28 -0.88 -7.45
N LEU A 59 -7.50 0.04 -6.86
CA LEU A 59 -6.71 1.00 -7.62
C LEU A 59 -5.72 0.31 -8.57
N VAL A 60 -5.09 -0.76 -8.12
CA VAL A 60 -4.15 -1.55 -8.91
C VAL A 60 -4.85 -2.31 -10.03
N GLN A 61 -6.03 -2.90 -9.76
CA GLN A 61 -6.83 -3.56 -10.79
C GLN A 61 -7.36 -2.58 -11.84
N SER A 62 -7.79 -1.38 -11.43
CA SER A 62 -8.27 -0.33 -12.35
C SER A 62 -7.16 0.34 -13.17
N ALA A 63 -5.90 0.25 -12.72
CA ALA A 63 -4.75 0.82 -13.43
C ALA A 63 -4.13 -0.14 -14.47
N ARG A 64 -4.68 -1.36 -14.59
CA ARG A 64 -4.30 -2.37 -15.58
C ARG A 64 -5.08 -2.20 -16.87
#